data_AF-A0A8T7LKN2-F1
#
_entry.id   AF-A0A8T7LKN2-F1
#
_cell.length_a   1.000
_cell.length_b   1.000
_cell.length_c   1.000
_cell.angle_alpha   90.00
_cell.angle_beta   90.00
_cell.angle_gamma   90.00
#
_symmetry.space_group_name_H-M   'P 1'
#
loop_
_entity.id
_entity.type
_entity.pdbx_description
1 polymer ?
#
loop_
_entity_poly.entity_id
_entity_poly.type
_entity_poly.pdbx_seq_one_letter_code
_entity_poly.pdbx_strand_id
1 'polypeptide(L)'
;MNRQKRILFTGDFLAITVVTVIGFAAHGEADLSFLPRMLAAFVPLTVTWFLLAPWFGLFQPEIASKPRQLWRSVFAMLFAAPFAALLRGLWLDAPVIPIFAVVFTSTSALGMLIWRGLYSLLAAKNIETPRRF
;
A
#
# COMPACT_ATOMS: atom_id res chain seq x y z
N MET A 1 2.57 -5.50 -19.97
CA MET A 1 1.98 -4.53 -19.01
C MET A 1 2.22 -3.10 -19.49
N ASN A 2 1.17 -2.28 -19.63
CA ASN A 2 1.28 -0.88 -20.09
C ASN A 2 2.01 0.02 -19.06
N ARG A 3 2.47 1.20 -19.48
CA ARG A 3 3.25 2.13 -18.64
C ARG A 3 2.52 2.52 -17.35
N GLN A 4 1.22 2.81 -17.45
CA GLN A 4 0.40 3.21 -16.31
C GLN A 4 0.30 2.10 -15.25
N LYS A 5 0.04 0.85 -15.68
CA LYS A 5 0.05 -0.31 -14.79
C LYS A 5 1.42 -0.49 -14.13
N ARG A 6 2.53 -0.35 -14.87
CA ARG A 6 3.88 -0.40 -14.27
C ARG A 6 4.03 0.63 -13.15
N ILE A 7 3.64 1.89 -13.39
CA ILE A 7 3.69 2.96 -12.39
C ILE A 7 2.85 2.60 -11.15
N LEU A 8 1.65 2.07 -11.34
CA LEU A 8 0.78 1.64 -10.24
C LEU A 8 1.42 0.53 -9.40
N PHE A 9 1.91 -0.53 -10.05
CA PHE A 9 2.57 -1.65 -9.35
C PHE A 9 3.82 -1.19 -8.59
N THR A 10 4.72 -0.46 -9.25
CA THR A 10 5.95 0.01 -8.61
C THR A 10 5.67 1.01 -7.50
N GLY A 11 4.71 1.90 -7.71
CA GLY A 11 4.36 2.92 -6.73
C GLY A 11 3.64 2.35 -5.51
N ASP A 12 2.78 1.35 -5.69
CA ASP A 12 2.16 0.63 -4.57
C ASP A 12 3.21 -0.07 -3.71
N PHE A 13 4.16 -0.77 -4.36
CA PHE A 13 5.27 -1.42 -3.67
C PHE A 13 6.11 -0.38 -2.89
N LEU A 14 6.48 0.73 -3.52
CA LEU A 14 7.24 1.80 -2.87
C LEU A 14 6.46 2.46 -1.73
N ALA A 15 5.16 2.71 -1.89
CA ALA A 15 4.32 3.27 -0.83
C ALA A 15 4.26 2.36 0.39
N ILE A 16 4.08 1.05 0.18
CA ILE A 16 4.12 0.06 1.26
C ILE A 16 5.49 0.04 1.94
N THR A 17 6.59 0.04 1.17
CA THR A 17 7.96 0.11 1.69
C THR A 17 8.15 1.35 2.56
N VAL A 18 7.78 2.53 2.06
CA VAL A 18 7.95 3.81 2.76
C VAL A 18 7.15 3.82 4.06
N VAL A 19 5.87 3.44 4.03
CA VAL A 19 5.03 3.39 5.24
C VAL A 19 5.59 2.41 6.26
N THR A 20 6.07 1.24 5.82
CA THR A 20 6.68 0.25 6.71
C THR A 20 7.92 0.82 7.39
N VAL A 21 8.84 1.42 6.62
CA VAL A 21 10.07 2.02 7.16
C VAL A 21 9.75 3.15 8.14
N ILE A 22 8.82 4.04 7.80
CA ILE A 22 8.39 5.13 8.69
C ILE A 22 7.80 4.56 9.99
N GLY A 23 6.99 3.49 9.91
CA GLY A 23 6.41 2.85 11.09
C GLY A 23 7.49 2.33 12.06
N PHE A 24 8.51 1.66 11.55
CA PHE A 24 9.62 1.17 12.38
C PHE A 24 10.51 2.31 12.91
N ALA A 25 10.76 3.34 12.11
CA ALA A 25 11.49 4.52 12.56
C ALA A 25 10.76 5.25 13.71
N ALA A 26 9.42 5.31 13.66
CA ALA A 26 8.60 5.89 14.72
C ALA A 26 8.66 5.11 16.06
N HIS A 27 9.04 3.82 16.02
CA HIS A 27 9.25 2.99 17.20
C HIS A 27 10.69 3.07 17.76
N GLY A 28 11.55 3.92 17.19
CA GLY A 28 12.94 4.06 17.63
C GLY A 28 13.82 2.85 17.27
N GLU A 29 13.35 1.98 16.37
CA GLU A 29 14.09 0.79 15.93
C GLU A 29 15.07 1.15 14.81
N ALA A 30 16.23 1.70 15.18
CA ALA A 30 17.24 2.21 14.23
C ALA A 30 18.41 1.25 13.95
N ASP A 31 18.52 0.14 14.68
CA ASP A 31 19.58 -0.86 14.50
C ASP A 31 19.13 -2.00 13.57
N LEU A 32 20.05 -2.56 12.76
CA LEU A 32 19.81 -3.59 11.73
C LEU A 32 19.10 -4.86 12.25
N SER A 33 19.13 -5.09 13.56
CA SER A 33 18.34 -6.13 14.25
C SER A 33 16.82 -5.99 14.04
N PHE A 34 16.32 -4.85 13.56
CA PHE A 34 14.92 -4.63 13.21
C PHE A 34 14.47 -5.33 11.91
N LEU A 35 15.41 -5.68 11.02
CA LEU A 35 15.11 -6.18 9.68
C LEU A 35 14.17 -7.41 9.65
N PRO A 36 14.36 -8.46 10.46
CA PRO A 36 13.44 -9.60 10.47
C PRO A 36 12.01 -9.21 10.86
N ARG A 37 11.84 -8.32 11.85
CA ARG A 37 10.54 -7.83 12.28
C ARG A 37 9.89 -6.93 11.23
N MET A 38 10.69 -6.10 10.56
CA MET A 38 10.23 -5.30 9.44
C MET A 38 9.74 -6.17 8.30
N LEU A 39 10.50 -7.20 7.91
CA LEU A 39 10.11 -8.14 6.87
C LEU A 39 8.84 -8.90 7.24
N ALA A 40 8.67 -9.28 8.50
CA ALA A 40 7.46 -9.93 9.00
C ALA A 40 6.22 -9.02 8.96
N ALA A 41 6.36 -7.69 8.84
CA ALA A 41 5.24 -6.77 8.57
C ALA A 41 5.09 -6.48 7.07
N PHE A 42 6.22 -6.17 6.41
CA PHE A 42 6.30 -5.77 5.01
C PHE A 42 5.86 -6.86 4.05
N VAL A 43 6.40 -8.08 4.20
CA VAL A 43 6.15 -9.17 3.26
C VAL A 43 4.68 -9.59 3.30
N PRO A 44 4.05 -9.87 4.47
CA PRO A 44 2.63 -10.16 4.51
C PRO A 44 1.76 -9.06 3.91
N LEU A 45 2.01 -7.78 4.24
CA LEU A 45 1.23 -6.66 3.70
C LEU A 45 1.36 -6.55 2.19
N THR A 46 2.57 -6.67 1.67
CA THR A 46 2.82 -6.63 0.23
C THR A 46 2.08 -7.77 -0.46
N VAL A 47 2.19 -8.99 0.06
CA VAL A 47 1.52 -10.17 -0.51
C VAL A 47 0.00 -10.01 -0.49
N THR A 48 -0.58 -9.65 0.65
CA THR A 48 -2.04 -9.50 0.77
C THR A 48 -2.56 -8.32 -0.05
N TRP A 49 -1.80 -7.23 -0.14
CA TRP A 49 -2.15 -6.10 -1.00
C TRP A 49 -2.20 -6.51 -2.47
N PHE A 50 -1.14 -7.13 -2.99
CA PHE A 50 -1.12 -7.53 -4.41
C PHE A 50 -2.08 -8.68 -4.72
N LEU A 51 -2.46 -9.48 -3.72
CA LEU A 51 -3.52 -10.48 -3.85
C LEU A 51 -4.91 -9.83 -3.96
N LEU A 52 -5.22 -8.81 -3.15
CA LEU A 52 -6.56 -8.22 -3.04
C LEU A 52 -6.78 -7.03 -3.98
N ALA A 53 -5.78 -6.19 -4.22
CA ALA A 53 -5.87 -4.98 -5.03
C ALA A 53 -6.49 -5.20 -6.45
N PRO A 54 -6.23 -6.31 -7.17
CA PRO A 54 -6.87 -6.57 -8.47
C PRO A 54 -8.40 -6.64 -8.38
N TRP A 55 -8.94 -7.24 -7.31
CA TRP A 55 -10.38 -7.42 -7.10
C TRP A 55 -11.13 -6.10 -6.89
N PHE A 56 -10.42 -5.07 -6.42
CA PHE A 56 -10.94 -3.72 -6.28
C PHE A 56 -10.71 -2.85 -7.54
N GLY A 57 -10.10 -3.42 -8.60
CA GLY A 57 -9.79 -2.72 -9.84
C GLY A 57 -8.62 -1.73 -9.73
N LEU A 58 -7.78 -1.84 -8.69
CA LEU A 58 -6.73 -0.85 -8.39
C LEU A 58 -5.56 -0.86 -9.38
N PHE A 59 -5.50 -1.85 -10.27
CA PHE A 59 -4.55 -1.92 -11.39
C PHE A 59 -5.20 -1.61 -12.74
N GLN A 60 -6.42 -1.08 -12.75
CA GLN A 60 -7.10 -0.56 -13.94
C GLN A 60 -6.90 0.96 -13.97
N PRO A 61 -6.09 1.51 -14.89
CA PRO A 61 -5.82 2.95 -14.95
C PRO A 61 -7.07 3.82 -15.06
N GLU A 62 -8.12 3.31 -15.70
CA GLU A 62 -9.41 3.97 -15.92
C GLU A 62 -10.20 4.17 -14.61
N ILE A 63 -9.88 3.36 -13.59
CA ILE A 63 -10.41 3.47 -12.23
C ILE A 63 -9.43 4.28 -11.37
N ALA A 64 -8.15 3.89 -11.37
CA ALA A 64 -7.14 4.44 -10.47
C ALA A 64 -6.81 5.93 -10.74
N SER A 65 -7.08 6.43 -11.95
CA SER A 65 -6.89 7.85 -12.29
C SER A 65 -8.01 8.77 -11.80
N LYS A 66 -9.15 8.23 -11.36
CA LYS A 66 -10.33 9.02 -10.95
C LYS A 66 -10.28 9.36 -9.46
N PRO A 67 -10.18 10.64 -9.05
CA PRO A 67 -10.14 11.01 -7.63
C PRO A 67 -11.36 10.52 -6.83
N ARG A 68 -12.53 10.46 -7.46
CA ARG A 68 -13.77 9.94 -6.85
C ARG A 68 -13.72 8.45 -6.52
N GLN A 69 -12.71 7.71 -7.00
CA GLN A 69 -12.54 6.27 -6.76
C GLN A 69 -11.43 5.95 -5.75
N LEU A 70 -10.79 6.97 -5.14
CA LEU A 70 -9.69 6.76 -4.18
C LEU A 70 -10.08 5.92 -2.97
N TRP A 71 -11.35 6.00 -2.55
CA TRP A 71 -11.91 5.21 -1.44
C TRP A 71 -11.72 3.70 -1.63
N ARG A 72 -11.64 3.19 -2.87
CA ARG A 72 -11.39 1.77 -3.15
C ARG A 72 -10.06 1.28 -2.58
N SER A 73 -9.06 2.15 -2.56
CA SER A 73 -7.72 1.81 -2.06
C SER A 73 -7.73 1.69 -0.53
N VAL A 74 -8.46 2.59 0.13
CA VAL A 74 -8.70 2.51 1.58
C VAL A 74 -9.47 1.24 1.91
N PHE A 75 -10.55 0.96 1.17
CA PHE A 75 -11.38 -0.21 1.38
C PHE A 75 -10.63 -1.53 1.15
N ALA A 76 -9.78 -1.62 0.12
CA ALA A 76 -8.90 -2.77 -0.08
C ALA A 76 -7.92 -2.97 1.10
N MET A 77 -7.39 -1.88 1.64
CA MET A 77 -6.45 -1.94 2.77
C MET A 77 -7.12 -2.39 4.07
N LEU A 78 -8.41 -2.07 4.27
CA LEU A 78 -9.21 -2.58 5.40
C LEU A 78 -9.27 -4.11 5.44
N PHE A 79 -9.06 -4.80 4.31
CA PHE A 79 -8.96 -6.26 4.28
C PHE A 79 -7.50 -6.74 4.24
N ALA A 80 -6.66 -6.09 3.42
CA ALA A 80 -5.28 -6.49 3.22
C ALA A 80 -4.44 -6.42 4.49
N ALA A 81 -4.55 -5.33 5.26
CA ALA A 81 -3.71 -5.12 6.43
C ALA A 81 -4.10 -5.99 7.64
N PRO A 82 -5.38 -6.20 7.98
CA PRO A 82 -5.76 -7.18 9.01
C PRO A 82 -5.35 -8.60 8.62
N PHE A 83 -5.49 -8.98 7.34
CA PHE A 83 -5.04 -10.29 6.88
C PHE A 83 -3.52 -10.42 6.97
N ALA A 84 -2.77 -9.38 6.65
CA ALA A 84 -1.33 -9.34 6.84
C ALA A 84 -0.92 -9.43 8.31
N ALA A 85 -1.67 -8.80 9.24
CA ALA A 85 -1.43 -8.90 10.67
C ALA A 85 -1.62 -10.35 11.18
N LEU A 86 -2.62 -11.08 10.66
CA LEU A 86 -2.80 -12.51 10.92
C LEU A 86 -1.62 -13.34 10.42
N LEU A 87 -1.23 -13.15 9.15
CA LEU A 87 -0.08 -13.86 8.57
C LEU A 87 1.23 -13.55 9.31
N ARG A 88 1.41 -12.31 9.78
CA ARG A 88 2.53 -11.93 10.63
C ARG A 88 2.51 -12.67 11.97
N GLY A 89 1.34 -12.76 12.62
CA GLY A 89 1.19 -13.51 13.87
C GLY A 89 1.57 -14.98 13.71
N LEU A 90 1.13 -15.61 12.61
CA LEU A 90 1.50 -16.98 12.26
C LEU A 90 3.01 -17.11 11.99
N TRP A 91 3.61 -16.16 11.27
CA TRP A 91 5.06 -16.18 11.00
C TRP A 91 5.86 -16.11 12.30
N LEU A 92 5.50 -15.19 13.18
CA LEU A 92 6.24 -14.92 14.42
C LEU A 92 5.87 -15.84 15.59
N ASP A 93 4.95 -16.79 15.38
CA ASP A 93 4.35 -17.62 16.43
C ASP A 93 3.87 -16.77 17.63
N ALA A 94 3.13 -15.70 17.32
CA ALA A 94 2.74 -14.68 18.29
C ALA A 94 1.28 -14.24 18.11
N PRO A 95 0.59 -13.86 19.22
CA PRO A 95 -0.78 -13.38 19.14
C PRO A 95 -0.88 -12.07 18.35
N VAL A 96 -1.98 -11.91 17.62
CA VAL A 96 -2.27 -10.64 16.93
C VAL A 96 -2.70 -9.60 17.96
N ILE A 97 -1.88 -8.55 18.09
CA ILE A 97 -2.19 -7.41 18.95
C ILE A 97 -3.23 -6.52 18.23
N PRO A 98 -4.44 -6.31 18.79
CA PRO A 98 -5.50 -5.58 18.10
C PRO A 98 -5.14 -4.13 17.77
N ILE A 99 -4.49 -3.42 18.70
CA ILE A 99 -4.07 -2.03 18.46
C ILE A 99 -3.04 -1.93 17.34
N PHE A 100 -2.14 -2.91 17.22
CA PHE A 100 -1.21 -2.99 16.09
C PHE A 100 -1.98 -3.15 14.79
N ALA A 101 -2.95 -4.06 14.71
CA ALA A 101 -3.74 -4.27 13.49
C ALA A 101 -4.51 -2.99 13.07
N VAL A 102 -5.09 -2.26 14.02
CA VAL A 102 -5.81 -1.00 13.74
C VAL A 102 -4.87 0.09 13.24
N VAL A 103 -3.76 0.34 13.94
CA VAL A 103 -2.78 1.35 13.53
C VAL A 103 -2.15 0.98 12.19
N PHE A 104 -1.74 -0.27 12.02
CA PHE A 104 -1.15 -0.79 10.79
C PHE A 104 -2.07 -0.64 9.59
N THR A 105 -3.36 -0.94 9.77
CA THR A 105 -4.37 -0.76 8.73
C THR A 105 -4.55 0.71 8.39
N SER A 106 -4.68 1.57 9.40
CA SER A 106 -4.94 3.00 9.23
C SER A 106 -3.78 3.73 8.54
N THR A 107 -2.54 3.47 8.97
CA THR A 107 -1.34 4.09 8.39
C THR A 107 -1.07 3.59 6.98
N SER A 108 -1.23 2.28 6.73
CA SER A 108 -1.10 1.71 5.38
C SER A 108 -2.18 2.25 4.43
N ALA A 109 -3.41 2.40 4.92
CA ALA A 109 -4.51 2.95 4.13
C ALA A 109 -4.25 4.41 3.78
N LEU A 110 -3.75 5.20 4.73
CA LEU A 110 -3.37 6.59 4.51
C LEU A 110 -2.22 6.72 3.51
N GLY A 111 -1.14 5.95 3.66
CA GLY A 111 -0.02 6.00 2.74
C GLY A 111 -0.41 5.61 1.32
N MET A 112 -1.26 4.58 1.18
CA MET A 112 -1.81 4.20 -0.11
C MET A 112 -2.75 5.29 -0.67
N LEU A 113 -3.59 5.89 0.15
CA LEU A 113 -4.47 7.00 -0.26
C LEU A 113 -3.66 8.19 -0.79
N ILE A 114 -2.57 8.55 -0.12
CA ILE A 114 -1.64 9.60 -0.55
C ILE A 114 -1.04 9.25 -1.91
N TRP A 115 -0.47 8.06 -2.06
CA TRP A 115 0.09 7.60 -3.34
C TRP A 115 -0.95 7.64 -4.47
N ARG A 116 -2.16 7.17 -4.20
CA ARG A 116 -3.24 7.12 -5.20
C ARG A 116 -3.74 8.52 -5.55
N GLY A 117 -3.79 9.42 -4.58
CA GLY A 117 -4.00 10.85 -4.80
C GLY A 117 -2.95 11.44 -5.76
N LEU A 118 -1.67 11.23 -5.47
CA LEU A 118 -0.57 11.69 -6.32
C LEU A 118 -0.66 11.11 -7.74
N TYR A 119 -0.92 9.80 -7.87
CA TYR A 119 -1.11 9.17 -9.17
C TYR A 119 -2.27 9.78 -9.96
N SER A 120 -3.41 10.06 -9.32
CA SER A 120 -4.56 10.69 -9.97
C SER A 120 -4.24 12.09 -10.50
N LEU A 121 -3.45 12.88 -9.75
CA LEU A 121 -2.98 14.20 -10.19
C LEU A 121 -2.00 14.10 -11.37
N LEU A 122 -1.09 13.13 -11.35
CA LEU A 122 -0.17 12.88 -12.46
C LEU A 122 -0.90 12.38 -13.72
N ALA A 123 -1.97 11.61 -13.55
CA ALA A 123 -2.80 11.14 -14.65
C ALA A 123 -3.60 12.29 -15.30
N ALA A 124 -4.15 13.21 -14.50
CA ALA A 124 -4.89 14.38 -14.99
C ALA A 124 -4.02 15.27 -15.88
N LYS A 125 -2.78 15.56 -15.46
CA LYS A 125 -1.83 16.40 -16.24
C LYS A 125 -1.48 15.82 -17.62
N ASN A 126 -1.49 14.49 -17.77
CA ASN A 126 -1.21 13.83 -19.04
C ASN A 126 -2.39 13.91 -20.03
N ILE A 127 -3.59 14.29 -19.57
CA ILE A 127 -4.77 14.48 -20.44
C ILE A 127 -4.81 15.91 -20.99
N GLU A 128 -4.36 16.89 -20.20
CA GLU A 128 -4.36 18.32 -20.59
C GLU A 128 -3.21 18.71 -21.54
N THR A 129 -2.20 17.86 -21.72
CA THR A 129 -1.15 18.07 -22.71
C THR A 129 -1.49 17.30 -23.99
N PRO A 130 -2.16 17.91 -24.98
CA PRO A 130 -2.31 17.27 -26.29
C PRO A 130 -0.90 17.02 -26.82
N ARG A 131 -0.63 15.78 -27.26
CA ARG A 131 0.60 15.47 -27.98
C ARG A 131 0.61 16.35 -29.23
N ARG A 132 1.39 17.42 -29.20
CA ARG A 132 1.66 18.21 -30.40
C ARG A 132 2.43 17.28 -31.34
N PHE A 133 1.76 16.90 -32.43
CA PHE A 133 2.40 16.35 -33.62
C PHE A 133 3.11 17.48 -34.36
#